data_AF-A0A399WJG8-F1
#
_entry.id   AF-A0A399WJG8-F1
#
_cell.length_a   1.000
_cell.length_b   1.000
_cell.length_c   1.000
_cell.angle_alpha   90.00
_cell.angle_beta   90.00
_cell.angle_gamma   90.00
#
_symmetry.space_group_name_H-M   'P 1'
#
loop_
_entity.id
_entity.type
_entity.pdbx_description
1 polymer ?
#
loop_
_entity_poly.entity_id
_entity_poly.type
_entity_poly.pdbx_seq_one_letter_code
_entity_poly.pdbx_strand_id
1 'polypeptide(L)'
;MSNSSFPLNIVTPAKILGKNITYIRLKDETGFFGILKGHTNFLTVLVPSLVYYTDTNGKEVFLAVDEGILSVREGTVTITSREVFESDDAEKLAEIIENTLAKRDKSEMAFREMFEGIERSFMEKTIKLVKGSI
;
A
#
# COMPACT_ATOMS: atom_id res chain seq x y z
N MET A 1 19.27 15.60 -8.92
CA MET A 1 18.09 15.07 -9.64
C MET A 1 16.88 15.59 -8.89
N SER A 2 15.99 16.36 -9.52
CA SER A 2 14.82 16.91 -8.81
C SER A 2 13.87 15.76 -8.48
N ASN A 3 13.83 15.37 -7.19
CA ASN A 3 12.94 14.33 -6.69
C ASN A 3 11.51 14.88 -6.76
N SER A 4 10.90 14.76 -7.93
CA SER A 4 9.68 15.49 -8.25
C SER A 4 8.50 14.75 -7.62
N SER A 5 7.94 15.31 -6.56
CA SER A 5 6.82 14.72 -5.84
C SER A 5 5.49 14.85 -6.61
N PHE A 6 4.54 14.02 -6.21
CA PHE A 6 3.15 14.04 -6.65
C PHE A 6 2.20 13.71 -5.48
N PRO A 7 0.92 14.12 -5.55
CA PRO A 7 -0.04 13.89 -4.48
C PRO A 7 -0.51 12.43 -4.42
N LEU A 8 -0.58 11.89 -3.21
CA LEU A 8 -1.25 10.64 -2.86
C LEU A 8 -2.41 10.94 -1.91
N ASN A 9 -3.61 10.51 -2.29
CA ASN A 9 -4.78 10.52 -1.43
C ASN A 9 -5.11 9.09 -1.01
N ILE A 10 -5.33 8.89 0.28
CA ILE A 10 -5.83 7.64 0.86
C ILE A 10 -7.23 7.93 1.40
N VAL A 11 -8.23 7.27 0.83
CA VAL A 11 -9.64 7.48 1.12
C VAL A 11 -10.22 6.20 1.70
N THR A 12 -10.69 6.28 2.94
CA THR A 12 -11.48 5.22 3.58
C THR A 12 -12.78 5.80 4.11
N PRO A 13 -13.79 4.98 4.46
CA PRO A 13 -15.00 5.47 5.10
C PRO A 13 -14.74 6.27 6.39
N ALA A 14 -13.65 5.97 7.11
CA ALA A 14 -13.31 6.63 8.37
C ALA A 14 -12.55 7.94 8.18
N LYS A 15 -11.77 8.11 7.11
CA LYS A 15 -10.87 9.27 6.93
C LYS A 15 -10.40 9.46 5.50
N ILE A 16 -9.98 10.69 5.21
CA ILE A 16 -9.23 11.06 4.00
C ILE A 16 -7.87 11.61 4.43
N LEU A 17 -6.80 11.10 3.86
CA LEU A 17 -5.43 11.54 4.12
C LEU A 17 -4.75 11.92 2.81
N GLY A 18 -4.23 13.15 2.72
CA GLY A 18 -3.45 13.64 1.59
C GLY A 18 -1.97 13.75 1.94
N LYS A 19 -1.10 13.30 1.04
CA LYS A 19 0.37 13.32 1.20
C LYS A 19 1.04 13.70 -0.12
N ASN A 20 2.27 14.19 -0.04
CA ASN A 20 3.15 14.29 -1.20
C ASN A 20 4.21 13.19 -1.12
N ILE A 21 4.35 12.44 -2.21
CA ILE A 21 5.25 11.28 -2.29
C ILE A 21 6.08 11.35 -3.57
N THR A 22 7.14 10.56 -3.66
CA THR A 22 8.04 10.51 -4.83
C THR A 22 7.89 9.20 -5.62
N TYR A 23 7.38 8.16 -4.98
CA TYR A 23 7.15 6.83 -5.56
C TYR A 23 6.12 6.07 -4.74
N ILE A 24 5.34 5.19 -5.38
CA ILE A 24 4.51 4.20 -4.69
C ILE A 24 4.50 2.87 -5.45
N ARG A 25 4.62 1.76 -4.72
CA ARG A 25 4.46 0.40 -5.24
C ARG A 25 3.19 -0.24 -4.69
N LEU A 26 2.36 -0.78 -5.57
CA LEU A 26 1.13 -1.48 -5.21
C LEU A 26 1.01 -2.82 -5.94
N LYS A 27 -0.09 -3.53 -5.68
CA LYS A 27 -0.40 -4.82 -6.28
C LYS A 27 -1.86 -4.87 -6.75
N ASP A 28 -2.08 -5.37 -7.95
CA ASP A 28 -3.38 -5.79 -8.44
C ASP A 28 -3.33 -7.29 -8.81
N GLU A 29 -4.40 -7.80 -9.44
CA GLU A 29 -4.50 -9.19 -9.88
C GLU A 29 -3.39 -9.62 -10.86
N THR A 30 -2.77 -8.68 -11.58
CA THR A 30 -1.71 -8.95 -12.55
C THR A 30 -0.32 -9.03 -11.89
N GLY A 31 -0.20 -8.50 -10.67
CA GLY A 31 1.03 -8.48 -9.89
C GLY A 31 1.39 -7.08 -9.40
N PHE A 32 2.68 -6.86 -9.16
CA PHE A 32 3.15 -5.58 -8.63
C PHE A 32 3.44 -4.58 -9.73
N PHE A 33 3.08 -3.33 -9.47
CA PHE A 33 3.39 -2.18 -10.30
C PHE A 33 3.81 -0.99 -9.44
N GLY A 34 4.41 0.02 -10.07
CA GLY A 34 4.87 1.22 -9.40
C GLY A 34 4.47 2.48 -10.15
N ILE A 35 4.20 3.55 -9.41
CA ILE A 35 3.85 4.87 -9.94
C ILE A 35 4.94 5.87 -9.56
N LEU A 36 5.39 6.60 -10.58
CA LEU A 36 6.26 7.77 -10.49
C LEU A 36 5.53 8.99 -11.04
N LYS A 37 6.09 10.18 -10.81
CA LYS A 37 5.57 11.41 -11.42
C LYS A 37 5.51 11.28 -12.95
N GLY A 38 4.40 11.73 -13.54
CA GLY A 38 4.19 11.68 -14.99
C GLY A 38 3.59 10.37 -15.49
N HIS A 39 3.24 9.45 -14.59
CA HIS A 39 2.45 8.28 -14.95
C HIS A 39 1.14 8.70 -15.61
N THR A 40 0.77 8.02 -16.69
CA THR A 40 -0.49 8.26 -17.41
C THR A 40 -1.70 8.00 -16.51
N ASN A 41 -2.88 8.51 -16.90
CA ASN A 41 -4.12 8.19 -16.21
C ASN A 41 -4.30 6.67 -16.16
N PHE A 42 -4.63 6.15 -14.98
CA PHE A 42 -4.67 4.71 -14.71
C PHE A 42 -5.78 4.39 -13.71
N LEU A 43 -6.39 3.22 -13.84
CA LEU A 43 -7.45 2.74 -12.96
C LEU A 43 -7.32 1.23 -12.85
N THR A 44 -7.23 0.72 -11.63
CA THR A 44 -7.17 -0.73 -11.37
C THR A 44 -7.81 -1.07 -10.03
N VAL A 45 -8.21 -2.33 -9.87
CA VAL A 45 -8.67 -2.89 -8.61
C VAL A 45 -7.46 -3.42 -7.85
N LEU A 46 -7.26 -2.95 -6.63
CA LEU A 46 -6.20 -3.41 -5.75
C LEU A 46 -6.64 -4.69 -5.07
N VAL A 47 -5.70 -5.64 -4.97
CA VAL A 47 -5.84 -6.81 -4.11
C VAL A 47 -5.24 -6.53 -2.74
N PRO A 48 -5.70 -7.22 -1.68
CA PRO A 48 -5.12 -7.04 -0.37
C PRO A 48 -3.62 -7.32 -0.36
N SER A 49 -2.84 -6.32 0.05
CA SER A 49 -1.39 -6.36 -0.15
C SER A 49 -0.63 -5.35 0.70
N LEU A 50 0.66 -5.60 0.84
CA LEU A 50 1.62 -4.63 1.37
C LEU A 50 2.02 -3.66 0.26
N VAL A 51 1.54 -2.43 0.40
CA VAL A 51 1.90 -1.27 -0.40
C VAL A 51 3.03 -0.52 0.32
N TYR A 52 3.87 0.18 -0.41
CA TYR A 52 4.77 1.16 0.20
C TYR A 52 4.98 2.35 -0.71
N TYR A 53 5.16 3.51 -0.10
CA TYR A 53 5.51 4.74 -0.81
C TYR A 53 6.80 5.33 -0.24
N THR A 54 7.48 6.13 -1.06
CA THR A 54 8.63 6.94 -0.63
C THR A 54 8.17 8.37 -0.44
N ASP A 55 8.35 8.92 0.76
CA ASP A 55 7.99 10.30 1.06
C ASP A 55 8.94 11.32 0.37
N THR A 56 8.74 12.61 0.61
CA THR A 56 9.61 13.67 0.06
C THR A 56 11.01 13.69 0.67
N ASN A 57 11.22 13.05 1.83
CA ASN A 57 12.50 12.95 2.52
C ASN A 57 13.27 11.67 2.12
N GLY A 58 12.70 10.83 1.26
CA GLY A 58 13.29 9.54 0.87
C GLY A 58 12.99 8.40 1.84
N LYS A 59 12.14 8.61 2.85
CA LYS A 59 11.74 7.58 3.81
C LYS A 59 10.67 6.68 3.20
N GLU A 60 10.85 5.38 3.35
CA GLU A 60 9.85 4.39 2.97
C GLU A 60 8.78 4.28 4.06
N VAL A 61 7.51 4.30 3.66
CA VAL A 61 6.36 4.12 4.55
C VAL A 61 5.50 3.00 3.99
N PHE A 62 5.09 2.09 4.87
CA PHE A 62 4.31 0.91 4.55
C PHE A 62 2.82 1.18 4.75
N LEU A 63 2.04 0.66 3.81
CA LEU A 63 0.60 0.66 3.85
C LEU A 63 0.11 -0.79 3.74
N ALA A 64 -0.76 -1.20 4.64
CA ALA A 64 -1.54 -2.41 4.47
C ALA A 64 -2.89 -1.99 3.91
N VAL A 65 -3.11 -2.32 2.65
CA VAL A 65 -4.34 -2.02 1.93
C VAL A 65 -5.13 -3.31 1.81
N ASP A 66 -6.43 -3.23 2.11
CA ASP A 66 -7.40 -4.29 1.82
C ASP A 66 -7.63 -4.38 0.29
N GLU A 67 -8.81 -4.83 -0.15
CA GLU A 67 -9.27 -4.60 -1.51
C GLU A 67 -9.64 -3.12 -1.72
N GLY A 68 -9.51 -2.62 -2.94
CA GLY A 68 -9.88 -1.25 -3.23
C GLY A 68 -9.71 -0.84 -4.69
N ILE A 69 -9.80 0.45 -4.95
CA ILE A 69 -9.59 1.04 -6.26
C ILE A 69 -8.41 1.99 -6.17
N LEU A 70 -7.46 1.84 -7.10
CA LEU A 70 -6.45 2.83 -7.36
C LEU A 70 -6.83 3.62 -8.60
N SER A 71 -6.79 4.94 -8.52
CA SER A 71 -6.87 5.82 -9.68
C SER A 71 -5.69 6.80 -9.74
N VAL A 72 -5.20 7.03 -10.95
CA VAL A 72 -4.28 8.11 -11.30
C VAL A 72 -5.03 9.05 -12.21
N ARG A 73 -5.23 10.29 -11.79
CA ARG A 73 -5.89 11.34 -12.58
C ARG A 73 -5.13 12.63 -12.45
N GLU A 74 -4.75 13.21 -13.59
CA GLU A 74 -4.05 14.51 -13.63
C GLU A 74 -2.81 14.55 -12.72
N GLY A 75 -2.08 13.43 -12.66
CA GLY A 75 -0.88 13.28 -11.83
C GLY A 75 -1.13 13.06 -10.34
N THR A 76 -2.39 12.99 -9.89
CA THR A 76 -2.76 12.64 -8.51
C THR A 76 -3.09 11.16 -8.41
N VAL A 77 -2.48 10.47 -7.44
CA VAL A 77 -2.78 9.08 -7.12
C VAL A 77 -3.79 9.04 -5.98
N THR A 78 -4.85 8.25 -6.12
CA THR A 78 -5.86 8.04 -5.07
C THR A 78 -6.08 6.55 -4.86
N ILE A 79 -5.93 6.11 -3.62
CA ILE A 79 -6.32 4.78 -3.14
C ILE A 79 -7.63 4.93 -2.39
N THR A 80 -8.67 4.23 -2.83
CA THR A 80 -9.95 4.13 -2.15
C THR A 80 -10.15 2.70 -1.68
N SER A 81 -10.22 2.48 -0.37
CA SER A 81 -10.35 1.14 0.21
C SER A 81 -11.18 1.20 1.50
N ARG A 82 -11.68 0.04 1.95
CA ARG A 82 -12.43 -0.06 3.21
C ARG A 82 -11.53 0.24 4.41
N GLU A 83 -10.32 -0.30 4.39
CA GLU A 83 -9.36 -0.18 5.47
C GLU A 83 -7.95 0.02 4.89
N VAL A 84 -7.23 0.97 5.48
CA VAL A 84 -5.81 1.19 5.19
C VAL A 84 -5.09 1.46 6.50
N PHE A 85 -4.14 0.58 6.83
CA PHE A 85 -3.24 0.77 7.95
C PHE A 85 -1.91 1.31 7.45
N GLU A 86 -1.26 2.15 8.25
CA GLU A 86 -0.01 2.81 7.89
C GLU A 86 0.99 2.70 9.03
N SER A 87 2.25 2.43 8.68
CA SER A 87 3.37 2.45 9.60
C SER A 87 4.65 2.76 8.82
N ASP A 88 5.63 3.39 9.46
CA ASP A 88 6.98 3.52 8.93
C ASP A 88 7.86 2.27 9.15
N ASP A 89 7.31 1.31 9.87
CA ASP A 89 7.94 0.07 10.28
C ASP A 89 7.02 -1.10 9.96
N ALA A 90 7.57 -2.10 9.27
CA ALA A 90 6.79 -3.17 8.70
C ALA A 90 6.38 -4.21 9.76
N GLU A 91 7.19 -4.42 10.80
CA GLU A 91 6.81 -5.24 11.95
C GLU A 91 5.69 -4.59 12.75
N LYS A 92 5.78 -3.28 13.03
CA LYS A 92 4.70 -2.55 13.71
C LYS A 92 3.41 -2.55 12.90
N LEU A 93 3.50 -2.53 11.56
CA LEU A 93 2.33 -2.63 10.72
C LEU A 93 1.62 -3.98 10.93
N ALA A 94 2.39 -5.08 10.97
CA ALA A 94 1.86 -6.41 11.25
C ALA A 94 1.18 -6.45 12.62
N GLU A 95 1.81 -5.90 13.66
CA GLU A 95 1.23 -5.81 15.01
C GLU A 95 -0.09 -5.01 15.03
N ILE A 96 -0.17 -3.90 14.29
CA ILE A 96 -1.39 -3.09 14.18
C ILE A 96 -2.53 -3.92 13.57
N ILE A 97 -2.23 -4.67 12.51
CA ILE A 97 -3.22 -5.51 11.82
C ILE A 97 -3.67 -6.65 12.74
N GLU A 98 -2.73 -7.38 13.35
CA GLU A 98 -3.04 -8.48 14.28
C GLU A 98 -3.90 -8.03 15.46
N ASN A 99 -3.58 -6.88 16.07
CA ASN A 99 -4.39 -6.31 17.15
C ASN A 99 -5.79 -5.92 16.68
N THR A 100 -5.93 -5.51 15.42
CA THR A 100 -7.24 -5.21 14.82
C THR A 100 -8.02 -6.49 14.55
N LEU A 101 -7.36 -7.56 14.09
CA LEU A 101 -7.92 -8.90 13.92
C LEU A 101 -8.36 -9.54 15.24
N ALA A 102 -7.66 -9.26 16.34
CA ALA A 102 -8.02 -9.80 17.65
C ALA A 102 -9.28 -9.14 18.24
N LYS A 103 -9.55 -7.89 17.84
CA LYS A 103 -10.71 -7.10 18.30
C LYS A 103 -11.96 -7.29 17.45
N ARG A 104 -11.79 -7.67 16.18
CA ARG A 104 -12.87 -8.07 15.28
C ARG A 104 -13.08 -9.58 15.40
N ASP A 105 -14.30 -10.08 15.27
CA ASP A 105 -14.53 -11.51 15.31
C ASP A 105 -13.69 -12.19 14.23
N LYS A 106 -12.78 -13.10 14.61
CA LYS A 106 -11.83 -13.79 13.70
C LYS A 106 -12.51 -14.59 12.57
N SER A 107 -13.84 -14.60 12.51
CA SER A 107 -14.66 -15.25 11.49
C SER A 107 -14.95 -14.37 10.28
N GLU A 108 -14.65 -13.07 10.30
CA GLU A 108 -14.88 -12.19 9.14
C GLU A 108 -13.89 -12.54 8.02
N MET A 109 -14.33 -13.35 7.05
CA MET A 109 -13.50 -13.89 5.96
C MET A 109 -12.70 -12.82 5.22
N ALA A 110 -13.30 -11.63 5.01
CA ALA A 110 -12.64 -10.51 4.34
C ALA A 110 -11.36 -10.04 5.07
N PHE A 111 -11.37 -10.00 6.41
CA PHE A 111 -10.18 -9.63 7.18
C PHE A 111 -9.08 -10.69 7.14
N ARG A 112 -9.47 -11.98 7.07
CA ARG A 112 -8.50 -13.07 6.92
C ARG A 112 -7.79 -13.01 5.57
N GLU A 113 -8.56 -12.80 4.50
CA GLU A 113 -8.02 -12.63 3.15
C GLU A 113 -7.09 -11.42 3.06
N MET A 114 -7.47 -10.32 3.73
CA MET A 114 -6.61 -9.14 3.83
C MET A 114 -5.23 -9.49 4.42
N PHE A 115 -5.22 -10.18 5.56
CA PHE A 115 -3.98 -10.55 6.25
C PHE A 115 -3.10 -11.48 5.43
N GLU A 116 -3.68 -12.54 4.84
CA GLU A 116 -2.96 -13.49 4.00
C GLU A 116 -2.31 -12.79 2.78
N GLY A 117 -3.01 -11.84 2.16
CA GLY A 117 -2.48 -11.05 1.04
C GLY A 117 -1.31 -10.15 1.44
N ILE A 118 -1.37 -9.57 2.63
CA ILE A 118 -0.30 -8.76 3.21
C ILE A 118 0.93 -9.61 3.51
N GLU A 119 0.79 -10.73 4.23
CA GLU A 119 1.90 -11.66 4.54
C GLU A 119 2.61 -12.14 3.26
N ARG A 120 1.84 -12.50 2.22
CA ARG A 120 2.40 -12.87 0.92
C ARG A 120 3.24 -11.75 0.33
N SER A 121 2.73 -10.52 0.36
CA SER A 121 3.41 -9.35 -0.17
C SER A 121 4.69 -9.00 0.59
N PHE A 122 4.69 -9.24 1.91
CA PHE A 122 5.88 -9.16 2.75
C PHE A 122 6.97 -10.14 2.30
N MET A 123 6.64 -11.42 2.14
CA MET A 123 7.59 -12.44 1.66
C MET A 123 8.15 -12.09 0.28
N GLU A 124 7.31 -11.62 -0.63
CA GLU A 124 7.70 -11.17 -1.98
C GLU A 124 8.67 -9.98 -1.94
N LYS A 125 8.62 -9.13 -0.92
CA LYS A 125 9.58 -8.03 -0.69
C LYS A 125 10.92 -8.57 -0.15
N THR A 126 10.90 -9.45 0.86
CA THR A 126 12.12 -9.98 1.49
C THR A 126 12.94 -10.87 0.55
N ILE A 127 12.29 -11.67 -0.30
CA ILE A 127 12.99 -12.53 -1.28
C ILE A 127 13.80 -11.70 -2.30
N LYS A 128 13.35 -10.47 -2.64
CA LYS A 128 14.13 -9.57 -3.52
C LYS A 128 15.42 -9.06 -2.86
N LEU A 129 15.44 -8.89 -1.53
CA LEU A 129 16.66 -8.48 -0.80
C LEU A 129 17.73 -9.57 -0.79
N VAL A 130 17.34 -10.84 -0.71
CA VAL A 130 18.29 -11.97 -0.71
C VAL A 130 18.87 -12.23 -2.12
N LYS A 131 18.08 -12.00 -3.17
CA LYS A 131 18.52 -12.21 -4.56
C LYS A 131 19.31 -11.04 -5.17
N GLY A 132 19.37 -9.88 -4.51
CA GLY A 132 20.13 -8.71 -4.96
C GLY A 132 21.57 -8.63 -4.43
N SER A 133 22.03 -9.64 -3.70
CA SER A 133 23.37 -9.71 -3.08
C SER A 133 24.28 -10.77 -3.73
N ILE A 134 24.07 -11.10 -5.01
CA ILE A 134 24.92 -11.99 -5.80
C ILE A 134 25.34 -11.27 -7.08
#